data_AF-A0A7J8D797-F1
#
_entry.id   AF-A0A7J8D797-F1
#
_cell.length_a   1.000
_cell.length_b   1.000
_cell.length_c   1.000
_cell.angle_alpha   90.00
_cell.angle_beta   90.00
_cell.angle_gamma   90.00
#
_symmetry.space_group_name_H-M   'P 1'
#
loop_
_entity.id
_entity.type
_entity.pdbx_description
1 polymer ?
#
loop_
_entity_poly.entity_id
_entity_poly.type
_entity_poly.pdbx_seq_one_letter_code
_entity_poly.pdbx_strand_id
1 'polypeptide(L)'
;MLNLKTLSLYQNPFCRYNLYRLYIIYHLPGVELLDRNQVTEKERRSMITIFNHKKAHIVQSISFGRKVDASWNPRSPLKQKPALKVPSDFAFANNVDKTVFDDPEDAVFVRSMKRSVMAITFLNWDTVPTREEKYLEEEIKDTEPAQMLTITIR
;
A
#
# COMPACT_ATOMS: atom_id res chain seq x y z
N MET A 1 16.86 -0.06 -29.36
CA MET A 1 17.70 -1.25 -29.68
C MET A 1 17.25 -2.40 -28.80
N LEU A 2 16.57 -3.41 -29.35
CA LEU A 2 15.88 -4.44 -28.54
C LEU A 2 16.77 -5.63 -28.16
N ASN A 3 17.90 -5.84 -28.84
CA ASN A 3 18.73 -7.04 -28.70
C ASN A 3 20.13 -6.77 -28.08
N LEU A 4 20.36 -5.58 -27.54
CA LEU A 4 21.66 -5.20 -26.99
C LEU A 4 21.82 -5.81 -25.59
N LYS A 5 22.58 -6.92 -25.48
CA LYS A 5 22.80 -7.64 -24.20
C LYS A 5 24.01 -7.14 -23.42
N THR A 6 25.09 -6.79 -24.12
CA THR A 6 26.36 -6.35 -23.53
C THR A 6 26.63 -4.91 -23.94
N LEU A 7 26.96 -4.06 -22.98
CA LEU A 7 27.31 -2.67 -23.21
C LEU A 7 28.52 -2.28 -22.35
N SER A 8 29.47 -1.56 -22.95
CA SER A 8 30.62 -0.99 -22.26
C SER A 8 30.72 0.48 -22.64
N LEU A 9 30.62 1.35 -21.65
CA LEU A 9 30.78 2.80 -21.75
C LEU A 9 32.03 3.30 -21.01
N TYR A 10 32.86 2.38 -20.54
CA TYR A 10 34.14 2.66 -19.90
C TYR A 10 34.92 3.78 -20.61
N GLN A 11 35.50 4.70 -19.84
CA GLN A 11 36.20 5.92 -20.29
C GLN A 11 35.32 7.00 -20.95
N ASN A 12 33.99 6.91 -20.87
CA ASN A 12 33.11 8.00 -21.27
C ASN A 12 32.97 9.03 -20.12
N PRO A 13 33.01 10.35 -20.36
CA PRO A 13 32.69 11.36 -19.35
C PRO A 13 31.32 11.14 -18.69
N PHE A 14 30.37 10.50 -19.40
CA PHE A 14 29.06 10.13 -18.87
C PHE A 14 29.13 9.18 -17.66
N CYS A 15 30.18 8.34 -17.56
CA CYS A 15 30.37 7.43 -16.43
C CYS A 15 30.72 8.16 -15.12
N ARG A 16 30.98 9.47 -15.16
CA ARG A 16 31.27 10.28 -13.96
C ARG A 16 30.01 10.65 -13.16
N TYR A 17 28.83 10.54 -13.75
CA TYR A 17 27.58 10.88 -13.07
C TYR A 17 27.13 9.79 -12.10
N ASN A 18 26.77 10.12 -10.86
CA ASN A 18 26.41 9.15 -9.82
C ASN A 18 25.28 8.17 -10.21
N LEU A 19 24.36 8.59 -11.07
CA LEU A 19 23.20 7.80 -11.50
C LEU A 19 23.32 7.24 -12.93
N TYR A 20 24.48 7.38 -13.59
CA TYR A 20 24.65 6.99 -14.99
C TYR A 20 24.22 5.53 -15.22
N ARG A 21 24.60 4.65 -14.30
CA ARG A 21 24.36 3.21 -14.40
C ARG A 21 22.86 2.89 -14.37
N LEU A 22 22.14 3.45 -13.39
CA LEU A 22 20.69 3.25 -13.25
C LEU A 22 19.94 3.89 -14.43
N TYR A 23 20.41 5.04 -14.91
CA TYR A 23 19.83 5.73 -16.06
C TYR A 23 19.93 4.89 -17.34
N ILE A 24 21.08 4.27 -17.60
CA ILE A 24 21.25 3.38 -18.76
C ILE A 24 20.35 2.15 -18.65
N ILE A 25 20.28 1.53 -17.48
CA ILE A 25 19.42 0.36 -17.25
C ILE A 25 17.94 0.73 -17.50
N TYR A 26 17.54 1.97 -17.19
CA TYR A 26 16.17 2.47 -17.44
C TYR A 26 15.84 2.60 -18.91
N HIS A 27 16.75 3.20 -19.68
CA HIS A 27 16.52 3.42 -21.10
C HIS A 27 16.81 2.16 -21.95
N LEU A 28 17.64 1.25 -21.45
CA LEU A 28 18.05 0.02 -22.14
C LEU A 28 17.81 -1.21 -21.24
N PRO A 29 16.55 -1.63 -21.04
CA PRO A 29 16.20 -2.75 -20.15
C PRO A 29 16.70 -4.14 -20.63
N GLY A 30 17.12 -4.24 -21.90
CA GLY A 30 17.66 -5.45 -22.52
C GLY A 30 19.13 -5.74 -22.17
N VAL A 31 19.83 -4.79 -21.54
CA VAL A 31 21.24 -4.97 -21.16
C VAL A 31 21.34 -5.89 -19.94
N GLU A 32 22.11 -6.95 -20.08
CA GLU A 32 22.43 -7.93 -19.04
C GLU A 32 23.79 -7.64 -18.40
N LEU A 33 24.74 -7.10 -19.18
CA LEU A 33 26.10 -6.81 -18.73
C LEU A 33 26.49 -5.38 -19.13
N LEU A 34 26.79 -4.56 -18.12
CA LEU A 34 27.14 -3.16 -18.25
C LEU A 34 28.50 -2.89 -17.60
N ASP A 35 29.48 -2.43 -18.37
CA ASP A 35 30.84 -2.10 -17.91
C ASP A 35 31.53 -3.26 -17.18
N ARG A 36 31.41 -4.47 -17.74
CA ARG A 36 31.91 -5.74 -17.16
C ARG A 36 31.18 -6.20 -15.89
N ASN A 37 30.20 -5.44 -15.40
CA ASN A 37 29.38 -5.79 -14.25
C ASN A 37 27.99 -6.27 -14.71
N GLN A 38 27.54 -7.43 -14.21
CA GLN A 38 26.18 -7.89 -14.47
C GLN A 38 25.16 -6.93 -13.84
N VAL A 39 24.07 -6.68 -14.56
CA VAL A 39 22.95 -5.88 -14.07
C VAL A 39 22.21 -6.69 -13.03
N THR A 40 22.19 -6.18 -11.79
CA THR A 40 21.52 -6.85 -10.68
C THR A 40 20.04 -6.50 -10.66
N GLU A 41 19.22 -7.39 -10.09
CA GLU A 41 17.80 -7.09 -9.92
C GLU A 41 17.54 -5.96 -8.92
N LYS A 42 18.44 -5.77 -7.94
CA LYS A 42 18.36 -4.64 -7.01
C LYS A 42 18.41 -3.31 -7.76
N GLU A 43 19.30 -3.20 -8.74
CA GLU A 43 19.40 -2.03 -9.63
C GLU A 43 18.14 -1.85 -10.48
N ARG A 44 17.56 -2.95 -11.00
CA ARG A 44 16.29 -2.89 -11.74
C ARG A 44 15.13 -2.38 -10.87
N ARG A 45 15.10 -2.75 -9.58
CA ARG A 45 14.10 -2.23 -8.62
C ARG A 45 14.32 -0.76 -8.30
N SER A 46 15.55 -0.39 -7.93
CA SER A 46 15.87 0.99 -7.54
C SER A 46 15.63 1.98 -8.68
N MET A 47 15.93 1.57 -9.91
CA MET A 47 15.65 2.35 -11.10
C MET A 47 14.15 2.66 -11.26
N ILE A 48 13.25 1.69 -11.10
CA ILE A 48 11.79 1.93 -11.20
C ILE A 48 11.36 2.93 -10.13
N THR A 49 11.86 2.78 -8.90
CA THR A 49 11.52 3.69 -7.80
C THR A 49 11.97 5.13 -8.05
N ILE A 50 13.11 5.32 -8.73
CA ILE A 50 13.69 6.65 -8.96
C ILE A 50 13.09 7.32 -10.21
N PHE A 51 13.03 6.61 -11.34
CA PHE A 51 12.70 7.22 -12.63
C PHE A 51 11.22 7.11 -13.02
N ASN A 52 10.44 6.21 -12.41
CA ASN A 52 9.03 6.02 -12.75
C ASN A 52 8.12 6.07 -11.52
N HIS A 53 7.74 7.27 -11.10
CA HIS A 53 6.88 7.51 -9.95
C HIS A 53 5.51 6.80 -10.04
N LYS A 54 4.90 6.71 -11.23
CA LYS A 54 3.61 6.03 -11.41
C LYS A 54 3.74 4.53 -11.16
N LYS A 55 4.75 3.88 -11.77
CA LYS A 55 5.02 2.45 -11.54
C LYS A 55 5.48 2.19 -10.12
N ALA A 56 6.29 3.06 -9.54
CA ALA A 56 6.71 2.97 -8.15
C ALA A 56 5.51 3.01 -7.19
N HIS A 57 4.60 3.97 -7.40
CA HIS A 57 3.37 4.10 -6.62
C HIS A 57 2.50 2.86 -6.74
N ILE A 58 2.34 2.30 -7.94
CA ILE A 58 1.57 1.05 -8.14
C ILE A 58 2.22 -0.14 -7.41
N VAL A 59 3.55 -0.26 -7.46
CA VAL A 59 4.29 -1.33 -6.76
C VAL A 59 4.20 -1.19 -5.23
N GLN A 60 4.15 0.05 -4.74
CA GLN A 60 4.07 0.36 -3.31
C GLN A 60 2.63 0.34 -2.78
N SER A 61 1.64 0.66 -3.61
CA SER A 61 0.23 0.62 -3.24
C SER A 61 -0.22 -0.84 -3.11
N ILE A 62 -0.62 -1.23 -1.91
CA ILE A 62 -1.21 -2.53 -1.64
C ILE A 62 -2.55 -2.59 -2.39
N SER A 63 -2.60 -3.26 -3.54
CA SER A 63 -3.87 -3.50 -4.22
C SER A 63 -4.67 -4.57 -3.48
N PHE A 64 -5.72 -4.17 -2.76
CA PHE A 64 -6.70 -5.09 -2.21
C PHE A 64 -7.23 -6.00 -3.33
N GLY A 65 -7.21 -7.33 -3.10
CA GLY A 65 -7.81 -8.32 -3.99
C GLY A 65 -6.94 -8.84 -5.14
N ARG A 66 -5.82 -8.20 -5.48
CA ARG A 66 -4.88 -8.73 -6.51
C ARG A 66 -3.49 -8.84 -5.91
N LYS A 67 -2.93 -10.06 -5.91
CA LYS A 67 -1.54 -10.29 -5.52
C LYS A 67 -0.66 -9.48 -6.47
N VAL A 68 0.01 -8.45 -5.96
CA VAL A 68 1.14 -7.83 -6.66
C VAL A 68 2.13 -8.96 -6.95
N ASP A 69 2.55 -9.12 -8.20
CA ASP A 69 3.59 -10.08 -8.60
C ASP A 69 4.90 -9.70 -7.89
N ALA A 70 5.03 -10.10 -6.64
CA ALA A 70 6.27 -10.01 -5.87
C ALA A 70 7.34 -10.95 -6.45
N SER A 71 6.94 -11.86 -7.35
CA SER A 71 7.82 -12.82 -8.03
C SER A 71 8.41 -12.24 -9.32
N TRP A 72 9.11 -11.11 -9.24
CA TRP A 72 9.99 -10.72 -10.36
C TRP A 72 11.36 -11.41 -10.33
N ASN A 73 11.60 -12.21 -9.29
CA ASN A 73 12.82 -12.94 -9.08
C ASN A 73 12.50 -14.44 -9.06
N PRO A 74 12.52 -15.14 -10.22
CA PRO A 74 12.23 -16.58 -10.27
C PRO A 74 13.25 -17.42 -9.49
N ARG A 75 14.35 -16.80 -9.03
CA ARG A 75 15.43 -17.44 -8.26
C ARG A 75 15.59 -16.92 -6.84
N SER A 76 14.69 -16.06 -6.32
CA SER A 76 14.79 -15.67 -4.92
C SER A 76 14.44 -16.86 -4.01
N PRO A 77 15.32 -17.26 -3.08
CA PRO A 77 15.07 -18.37 -2.15
C PRO A 77 14.03 -18.02 -1.07
N LEU A 78 13.42 -16.83 -1.15
CA LEU A 78 12.17 -16.51 -0.48
C LEU A 78 11.07 -17.37 -1.10
N LYS A 79 11.07 -18.66 -0.76
CA LYS A 79 9.88 -19.48 -0.79
C LYS A 79 8.83 -18.67 -0.06
N GLN A 80 7.85 -18.14 -0.79
CA GLN A 80 6.59 -17.76 -0.15
C GLN A 80 6.22 -18.98 0.69
N LYS A 81 6.17 -18.83 2.02
CA LYS A 81 5.76 -19.94 2.87
C LYS A 81 4.49 -20.48 2.24
N PRO A 82 4.44 -21.77 1.85
CA PRO A 82 3.19 -22.33 1.36
C PRO A 82 2.16 -21.95 2.42
N ALA A 83 1.06 -21.31 2.00
CA ALA A 83 -0.01 -20.98 2.91
C ALA A 83 -0.29 -22.27 3.68
N LEU A 84 -0.08 -22.27 5.01
CA LEU A 84 -0.35 -23.46 5.81
C LEU A 84 -1.77 -23.85 5.42
N LYS A 85 -1.96 -25.05 4.87
CA LYS A 85 -3.30 -25.59 4.69
C LYS A 85 -3.87 -25.62 6.09
N VAL A 86 -4.79 -24.71 6.34
CA VAL A 86 -5.47 -24.65 7.60
C VAL A 86 -6.15 -26.01 7.79
N PRO A 87 -6.01 -26.64 8.97
CA PRO A 87 -6.67 -27.92 9.25
C PRO A 87 -8.15 -27.85 8.82
N SER A 88 -8.74 -28.97 8.42
CA SER A 88 -10.16 -29.00 8.03
C SER A 88 -11.09 -28.44 9.12
N ASP A 89 -10.65 -28.53 10.38
CA ASP A 89 -11.37 -28.07 11.56
C ASP A 89 -11.00 -26.62 11.97
N PHE A 90 -10.12 -25.96 11.21
CA PHE A 90 -9.75 -24.58 11.45
C PHE A 90 -10.82 -23.66 10.86
N ALA A 91 -11.83 -23.37 11.66
CA ALA A 91 -12.69 -22.23 11.42
C ALA A 91 -11.86 -20.96 11.61
N PHE A 92 -11.74 -20.13 10.55
CA PHE A 92 -11.32 -18.75 10.73
C PHE A 92 -12.18 -18.15 11.82
N ALA A 93 -11.54 -17.56 12.83
CA ALA A 93 -12.19 -16.92 13.95
C ALA A 93 -13.12 -15.80 13.44
N ASN A 94 -14.35 -16.15 13.10
CA ASN A 94 -15.46 -15.34 13.51
C ASN A 94 -15.44 -15.44 15.03
N ASN A 95 -15.18 -14.33 15.70
CA ASN A 95 -15.39 -14.16 17.14
C ASN A 95 -16.89 -14.34 17.45
N VAL A 96 -17.42 -15.53 17.21
CA VAL A 96 -18.61 -16.01 17.86
C VAL A 96 -18.04 -16.66 19.11
N ASP A 97 -18.03 -15.89 20.20
CA ASP A 97 -18.01 -16.46 21.55
C ASP A 97 -18.72 -17.80 21.50
N LYS A 98 -18.04 -18.88 21.91
CA LYS A 98 -18.69 -20.18 22.12
C LYS A 98 -20.01 -19.87 22.82
N THR A 99 -21.14 -20.09 22.15
CA THR A 99 -22.43 -19.69 22.69
C THR A 99 -22.59 -20.47 23.99
N VAL A 100 -22.51 -19.76 25.12
CA VAL A 100 -22.68 -20.31 26.48
C VAL A 100 -24.15 -20.70 26.73
N PHE A 101 -24.99 -20.64 25.69
CA PHE A 101 -26.42 -20.84 25.76
C PHE A 101 -26.76 -22.18 25.11
N ASP A 102 -27.44 -23.03 25.85
CA ASP A 102 -27.92 -24.34 25.39
C ASP A 102 -29.01 -24.19 24.32
N ASP A 103 -29.82 -23.13 24.42
CA ASP A 103 -30.86 -22.80 23.44
C ASP A 103 -30.43 -21.68 22.46
N PRO A 104 -30.64 -21.89 21.14
CA PRO A 104 -30.20 -20.94 20.11
C PRO A 104 -31.01 -19.63 20.12
N GLU A 105 -32.30 -19.68 20.51
CA GLU A 105 -33.17 -18.51 20.59
C GLU A 105 -32.71 -17.52 21.67
N ASP A 106 -32.19 -18.03 22.79
CA ASP A 106 -31.63 -17.21 23.88
C ASP A 106 -30.34 -16.49 23.45
N ALA A 107 -29.49 -17.18 22.68
CA ALA A 107 -28.30 -16.56 22.10
C ALA A 107 -28.68 -15.42 21.13
N VAL A 108 -29.74 -15.61 20.34
CA VAL A 108 -30.28 -14.57 19.44
C VAL A 108 -30.85 -13.40 20.24
N PHE A 109 -31.59 -13.66 21.32
CA PHE A 109 -32.16 -12.63 22.18
C PHE A 109 -31.07 -11.79 22.86
N VAL A 110 -30.06 -12.41 23.47
CA VAL A 110 -28.94 -11.70 24.10
C VAL A 110 -28.13 -10.91 23.06
N ARG A 111 -27.90 -11.48 21.87
CA ARG A 111 -27.20 -10.78 20.78
C ARG A 111 -28.03 -9.60 20.26
N SER A 112 -29.35 -9.72 20.24
CA SER A 112 -30.26 -8.62 19.88
C SER A 112 -30.21 -7.48 20.91
N MET A 113 -30.10 -7.83 22.20
CA MET A 113 -29.95 -6.88 23.31
C MET A 113 -28.58 -6.18 23.30
N LYS A 114 -27.53 -6.89 22.84
CA LYS A 114 -26.14 -6.41 22.74
C LYS A 114 -25.79 -5.75 21.40
N ARG A 115 -26.75 -5.48 20.51
CA ARG A 115 -26.44 -4.84 19.21
C ARG A 115 -25.65 -3.56 19.44
N SER A 116 -24.48 -3.46 18.78
CA SER A 116 -23.65 -2.27 18.89
C SER A 116 -24.41 -1.12 18.26
N VAL A 117 -24.63 -0.03 19.02
CA VAL A 117 -25.18 1.21 18.49
C VAL A 117 -24.30 1.65 17.31
N MET A 118 -24.88 1.69 16.12
CA MET A 118 -24.17 2.17 14.94
C MET A 118 -24.37 3.68 14.87
N ALA A 119 -23.30 4.44 15.14
CA ALA A 119 -23.31 5.88 15.00
C ALA A 119 -22.64 6.27 13.68
N ILE A 120 -23.33 7.06 12.86
CA ILE A 120 -22.80 7.68 11.65
C ILE A 120 -22.63 9.17 11.93
N THR A 121 -21.42 9.68 11.73
CA THR A 121 -21.09 11.10 11.95
C THR A 121 -20.87 11.79 10.61
N PHE A 122 -21.56 12.90 10.40
CA PHE A 122 -21.38 13.80 9.27
C PHE A 122 -20.82 15.12 9.78
N LEU A 123 -19.74 15.60 9.15
CA LEU A 123 -19.10 16.87 9.48
C LEU A 123 -19.18 17.79 8.26
N ASN A 124 -19.66 19.02 8.46
CA ASN A 124 -19.65 20.02 7.41
C ASN A 124 -18.24 20.64 7.30
N TRP A 125 -17.50 20.28 6.26
CA TRP A 125 -16.13 20.74 6.05
C TRP A 125 -16.04 22.23 5.69
N ASP A 126 -17.10 22.83 5.18
CA ASP A 126 -17.14 24.26 4.85
C ASP A 126 -17.06 25.13 6.11
N THR A 127 -17.41 24.57 7.27
CA THR A 127 -17.32 25.24 8.58
C THR A 127 -15.99 24.98 9.31
N VAL A 128 -15.10 24.15 8.76
CA VAL A 128 -13.84 23.80 9.41
C VAL A 128 -12.72 24.67 8.83
N PRO A 129 -12.06 25.53 9.62
CA PRO A 129 -11.04 26.42 9.12
C PRO A 129 -9.81 25.64 8.64
N THR A 130 -9.31 26.03 7.48
CA THR A 130 -8.08 25.48 6.91
C THR A 130 -6.86 25.91 7.71
N ARG A 131 -5.72 25.26 7.44
CA ARG A 131 -4.47 25.51 8.19
C ARG A 131 -4.01 26.96 8.09
N GLU A 132 -4.20 27.60 6.94
CA GLU A 132 -3.76 28.97 6.69
C GLU A 132 -4.64 29.98 7.42
N GLU A 133 -5.95 29.76 7.39
CA GLU A 133 -6.96 30.56 8.11
C GLU A 133 -6.74 30.51 9.63
N LYS A 134 -6.36 29.35 10.19
CA LYS A 134 -6.02 29.24 11.62
C LYS A 134 -4.86 30.12 12.08
N TYR A 135 -3.97 30.57 11.19
CA TYR A 135 -2.88 31.47 11.59
C TYR A 135 -3.23 32.95 11.42
N LEU A 136 -4.39 33.26 10.83
CA LEU A 136 -4.94 34.61 10.68
C LEU A 136 -5.93 34.93 11.81
N GLU A 137 -5.66 34.37 13.01
CA GLU A 137 -6.49 34.29 14.23
C GLU A 137 -7.14 35.61 14.71
N GLU A 138 -6.79 36.76 14.14
CA GLU A 138 -7.39 38.06 14.47
C GLU A 138 -8.67 38.39 13.67
N GLU A 139 -8.90 37.77 12.51
CA GLU A 139 -10.07 38.04 11.64
C GLU A 139 -11.24 37.05 11.83
N ILE A 140 -11.02 35.94 12.56
CA ILE A 140 -11.93 34.78 12.64
C ILE A 140 -12.63 34.70 14.01
N LYS A 141 -13.09 35.84 14.54
CA LYS A 141 -14.00 35.83 15.71
C LYS A 141 -15.46 35.56 15.35
N ASP A 142 -15.80 35.61 14.07
CA ASP A 142 -17.19 35.55 13.57
C ASP A 142 -17.51 34.25 12.80
N THR A 143 -16.61 33.27 12.75
CA THR A 143 -16.88 32.00 12.05
C THR A 143 -17.68 31.05 12.93
N GLU A 144 -18.80 30.56 12.38
CA GLU A 144 -19.68 29.61 13.05
C GLU A 144 -18.90 28.36 13.52
N PRO A 145 -19.23 27.80 14.70
CA PRO A 145 -18.59 26.60 15.17
C PRO A 145 -18.82 25.44 14.21
N ALA A 146 -17.83 24.55 14.10
CA ALA A 146 -17.88 23.40 13.21
C ALA A 146 -19.18 22.59 13.44
N GLN A 147 -20.00 22.48 12.40
CA GLN A 147 -21.29 21.81 12.48
C GLN A 147 -21.12 20.31 12.24
N MET A 148 -21.47 19.51 13.26
CA MET A 148 -21.38 18.05 13.24
C MET A 148 -22.73 17.43 13.56
N LEU A 149 -23.19 16.52 12.72
CA LEU A 149 -24.42 15.76 12.89
C LEU A 149 -24.08 14.30 13.17
N THR A 150 -24.60 13.76 14.27
CA THR A 150 -24.43 12.33 14.61
C THR A 150 -25.78 11.65 14.58
N ILE A 151 -25.94 10.69 13.69
CA ILE A 151 -27.13 9.86 13.58
C ILE A 151 -26.82 8.52 14.23
N THR A 152 -27.54 8.19 15.31
CA THR A 152 -27.45 6.89 15.97
C THR A 152 -28.57 5.99 15.47
N ILE A 153 -28.19 4.83 14.94
CA ILE A 153 -29.12 3.80 14.48
C ILE A 153 -29.07 2.67 15.50
N ARG A 154 -30.23 2.34 16.09
CA ARG A 154 -30.40 1.30 17.11
C ARG A 154 -31.16 0.12 16.54
#